data_AF-A0AAQ3MU16-F1
#
_entry.id   AF-A0AAQ3MU16-F1
#
_cell.length_a   1.000
_cell.length_b   1.000
_cell.length_c   1.000
_cell.angle_alpha   90.00
_cell.angle_beta   90.00
_cell.angle_gamma   90.00
#
_symmetry.space_group_name_H-M   'P 1'
#
loop_
_entity.id
_entity.type
_entity.pdbx_description
1 polymer ?
#
loop_
_entity_poly.entity_id
_entity_poly.type
_entity_poly.pdbx_seq_one_letter_code
_entity_poly.pdbx_strand_id
1 'polypeptide(L)'
;MVDWITSGRHESGEKWDFDLYKSTNNIFLEDGQPLFLDTTLLEKEKNGHIQEHMHNYQVIAMILLLGPKMQYIQNLVQDNVKKIMSEQLLHPSTSLSHHHQREKADHLLTKPSFLASCSAFGPKKTGLVVRVAAETTESVYKFLRLQLAPMEPMIGVPPYKTSVI
;
A
#
# COMPACT_ATOMS: atom_id res chain seq x y z
N MET A 1 6.55 -6.66 8.90
CA MET A 1 7.09 -6.95 7.54
C MET A 1 6.53 -5.91 6.59
N VAL A 2 7.33 -5.46 5.62
CA VAL A 2 6.87 -4.59 4.53
C VAL A 2 7.33 -5.25 3.23
N ASP A 3 6.41 -5.40 2.28
CA ASP A 3 6.68 -5.88 0.93
C ASP A 3 6.02 -4.92 -0.06
N TRP A 4 6.62 -4.69 -1.22
CA TRP A 4 6.05 -3.83 -2.25
C TRP A 4 6.58 -4.16 -3.64
N ILE A 5 5.76 -3.85 -4.64
CA ILE A 5 6.12 -3.90 -6.05
C ILE A 5 5.89 -2.53 -6.68
N THR A 6 6.78 -2.15 -7.57
CA THR A 6 6.62 -0.97 -8.42
C THR A 6 6.33 -1.39 -9.87
N SER A 7 5.77 -0.48 -10.66
CA SER A 7 5.48 -0.70 -12.07
C SER A 7 6.71 -0.92 -12.95
N GLY A 8 7.93 -0.76 -12.42
CA GLY A 8 9.18 -0.90 -13.17
C GLY A 8 9.95 0.41 -13.23
N ARG A 9 10.78 0.58 -14.26
CA ARG A 9 11.52 1.83 -14.50
C ARG A 9 10.60 2.87 -15.11
N HIS A 10 9.76 3.47 -14.25
CA HIS A 10 8.75 4.46 -14.65
C HIS A 10 9.32 5.59 -15.51
N GLU A 11 10.49 6.12 -15.14
CA GLU A 11 11.20 7.20 -15.86
C GLU A 11 11.73 6.76 -17.24
N SER A 12 11.85 5.45 -17.48
CA SER A 12 12.24 4.86 -18.77
C SER A 12 11.03 4.41 -19.60
N GLY A 13 9.81 4.71 -19.16
CA GLY A 13 8.57 4.31 -19.82
C GLY A 13 8.09 2.89 -19.51
N GLU A 14 8.88 2.09 -18.78
CA GLU A 14 8.51 0.74 -18.34
C GLU A 14 7.46 0.86 -17.21
N LYS A 15 6.18 0.62 -17.53
CA LYS A 15 5.05 0.69 -16.57
C LYS A 15 4.20 -0.57 -16.66
N TRP A 16 4.38 -1.46 -15.70
CA TRP A 16 3.76 -2.80 -15.64
C TRP A 16 4.02 -3.63 -16.91
N ASP A 17 5.13 -3.37 -17.61
CA ASP A 17 5.50 -4.02 -18.86
C ASP A 17 6.51 -5.16 -18.61
N PHE A 18 6.06 -6.14 -17.84
CA PHE A 18 6.77 -7.41 -17.64
C PHE A 18 5.83 -8.57 -17.99
N ASP A 19 6.40 -9.70 -18.40
CA ASP A 19 5.58 -10.85 -18.81
C ASP A 19 4.98 -11.59 -17.61
N LEU A 20 5.76 -11.72 -16.53
CA LEU A 20 5.38 -12.45 -15.33
C LEU A 20 6.02 -11.85 -14.08
N TYR A 21 5.20 -11.61 -13.06
CA TYR A 21 5.63 -11.37 -11.69
C TYR A 21 4.86 -12.30 -10.75
N LYS A 22 5.58 -13.01 -9.88
CA LYS A 22 5.01 -13.86 -8.84
C LYS A 22 5.75 -13.62 -7.53
N SER A 23 5.01 -13.25 -6.49
CA SER A 23 5.53 -13.18 -5.12
C SER A 23 4.58 -13.91 -4.18
N THR A 24 5.13 -14.65 -3.22
CA THR A 24 4.37 -15.34 -2.18
C THR A 24 4.98 -15.03 -0.82
N ASN A 25 4.19 -14.39 0.04
CA ASN A 25 4.51 -14.22 1.45
C ASN A 25 3.78 -15.28 2.26
N ASN A 26 4.53 -16.17 2.91
CA ASN A 26 3.97 -17.26 3.72
C ASN A 26 4.51 -17.16 5.15
N ILE A 27 3.62 -16.90 6.10
CA ILE A 27 3.95 -16.65 7.50
C ILE A 27 3.34 -17.74 8.36
N PHE A 28 4.17 -18.34 9.20
CA PHE A 28 3.81 -19.38 10.14
C PHE A 28 4.05 -18.92 11.58
N LEU A 29 3.30 -19.50 12.50
CA LEU A 29 3.60 -19.46 13.94
C LEU A 29 4.80 -20.35 14.25
N GLU A 30 5.36 -20.20 15.46
CA GLU A 30 6.53 -20.99 15.91
C GLU A 30 6.26 -22.51 15.92
N ASP A 31 5.01 -22.92 16.13
CA ASP A 31 4.57 -24.32 16.09
C ASP A 31 4.32 -24.84 14.66
N GLY A 32 4.65 -24.06 13.64
CA GLY A 32 4.48 -24.40 12.23
C GLY A 32 3.06 -24.21 11.70
N GLN A 33 2.11 -23.70 12.50
CA GLN A 33 0.75 -23.44 12.03
C GLN A 33 0.73 -22.25 11.05
N PRO A 34 0.03 -22.36 9.90
CA PRO A 34 -0.07 -21.26 8.95
C PRO A 34 -0.88 -20.11 9.55
N LEU A 35 -0.33 -18.90 9.45
CA LEU A 35 -0.95 -17.70 10.00
C LEU A 35 -1.44 -16.74 8.91
N PHE A 36 -0.64 -16.55 7.87
CA PHE A 36 -0.94 -15.61 6.80
C PHE A 36 -0.30 -16.06 5.49
N LEU A 37 -1.09 -16.05 4.42
CA LEU A 37 -0.64 -16.33 3.06
C LEU A 37 -1.09 -15.19 2.16
N ASP A 38 -0.14 -14.59 1.47
CA ASP A 38 -0.38 -13.67 0.37
C ASP A 38 0.35 -14.17 -0.86
N THR A 39 -0.32 -14.21 -2.00
CA THR A 39 0.29 -14.52 -3.28
C THR A 39 -0.19 -13.52 -4.30
N THR A 40 0.76 -12.81 -4.91
CA THR A 40 0.54 -11.90 -6.03
C THR A 40 1.06 -12.56 -7.29
N LEU A 41 0.19 -12.69 -8.29
CA LEU A 41 0.52 -13.18 -9.62
C LEU A 41 0.02 -12.16 -10.64
N LEU A 42 0.96 -11.58 -11.40
CA LEU A 42 0.69 -10.66 -12.49
C LEU A 42 1.29 -11.28 -13.75
N GLU A 43 0.44 -11.64 -14.70
CA GLU A 43 0.85 -12.38 -15.90
C GLU A 43 0.19 -11.75 -17.12
N LYS A 44 1.02 -11.27 -18.05
CA LYS A 44 0.61 -10.54 -19.25
C LYS A 44 -0.29 -11.38 -20.15
N GLU A 45 0.02 -12.66 -20.30
CA GLU A 45 -0.75 -13.58 -21.16
C GLU A 45 -2.20 -13.79 -20.69
N LYS A 46 -2.44 -13.78 -19.37
CA LYS A 46 -3.77 -14.00 -18.79
C LYS A 46 -4.54 -12.71 -18.55
N ASN A 47 -3.85 -11.62 -18.21
CA ASN A 47 -4.47 -10.37 -17.77
C ASN A 47 -4.39 -9.26 -18.83
N GLY A 48 -3.88 -9.53 -20.04
CA GLY A 48 -3.64 -8.50 -21.05
C GLY A 48 -2.62 -7.46 -20.57
N HIS A 49 -2.85 -6.18 -20.90
CA HIS A 49 -1.99 -5.10 -20.43
C HIS A 49 -2.25 -4.82 -18.94
N ILE A 50 -1.42 -5.39 -18.06
CA ILE A 50 -1.48 -5.21 -16.59
C ILE A 50 -1.63 -3.73 -16.19
N GLN A 51 -1.00 -2.83 -16.95
CA GLN A 51 -1.10 -1.38 -16.77
C GLN A 51 -2.55 -0.86 -16.73
N GLU A 52 -3.44 -1.40 -17.55
CA GLU A 52 -4.86 -0.99 -17.62
C GLU A 52 -5.59 -1.34 -16.32
N HIS A 53 -5.29 -2.48 -15.72
CA HIS A 53 -5.86 -2.93 -14.45
C HIS A 53 -5.31 -2.16 -13.25
N MET A 54 -4.10 -1.60 -13.36
CA MET A 54 -3.46 -0.88 -12.26
C MET A 54 -3.92 0.58 -12.14
N HIS A 55 -4.74 1.08 -13.07
CA HIS A 55 -5.38 2.41 -12.99
C HIS A 55 -4.39 3.53 -12.59
N ASN A 56 -3.23 3.57 -13.26
CA ASN A 56 -2.12 4.50 -13.00
C ASN A 56 -1.43 4.41 -11.64
N TYR A 57 -1.82 3.49 -10.75
CA TYR A 57 -1.01 3.20 -9.58
C TYR A 57 0.31 2.57 -10.02
N GLN A 58 1.41 3.12 -9.49
CA GLN A 58 2.77 2.73 -9.81
C GLN A 58 3.38 1.86 -8.71
N VAL A 59 2.77 1.82 -7.54
CA VAL A 59 3.27 1.09 -6.38
C VAL A 59 2.13 0.37 -5.69
N ILE A 60 2.30 -0.92 -5.45
CA ILE A 60 1.42 -1.73 -4.60
C ILE A 60 2.27 -2.21 -3.42
N ALA A 61 1.85 -1.90 -2.19
CA ALA A 61 2.58 -2.27 -0.98
C ALA A 61 1.68 -3.00 0.02
N MET A 62 2.31 -3.88 0.80
CA MET A 62 1.72 -4.60 1.91
C MET A 62 2.54 -4.36 3.17
N ILE A 63 1.85 -4.09 4.27
CA ILE A 63 2.44 -4.00 5.61
C ILE A 63 1.76 -5.05 6.48
N LEU A 64 2.55 -5.86 7.17
CA LEU A 64 2.06 -6.82 8.16
C LEU A 64 2.62 -6.44 9.53
N LEU A 65 1.69 -6.13 10.44
CA LEU A 65 1.94 -5.94 11.86
C LEU A 65 1.40 -7.14 12.61
N LEU A 66 2.21 -7.72 13.48
CA LEU A 66 1.87 -8.97 14.16
C LEU A 66 2.29 -8.95 15.62
N GLY A 67 1.42 -9.50 16.46
CA GLY A 67 1.73 -9.83 17.85
C GLY A 67 1.10 -8.88 18.86
N PRO A 68 0.92 -9.33 20.11
CA PRO A 68 0.19 -8.58 21.14
C PRO A 68 0.86 -7.27 21.52
N LYS A 69 2.20 -7.21 21.50
CA LYS A 69 2.96 -5.98 21.74
C LYS A 69 2.68 -4.89 20.69
N MET A 70 2.17 -5.26 19.51
CA MET A 70 1.88 -4.33 18.42
C MET A 70 0.46 -3.79 18.46
N GLN A 71 -0.40 -4.20 19.40
CA GLN A 71 -1.83 -3.87 19.40
C GLN A 71 -2.11 -2.36 19.38
N TYR A 72 -1.36 -1.58 20.16
CA TYR A 72 -1.48 -0.12 20.15
C TYR A 72 -1.23 0.47 18.75
N ILE A 73 -0.18 0.02 18.08
CA ILE A 73 0.21 0.48 16.74
C ILE A 73 -0.82 0.01 15.70
N GLN A 74 -1.31 -1.22 15.82
CA GLN A 74 -2.37 -1.73 14.94
C GLN A 74 -3.62 -0.84 15.00
N ASN A 75 -4.09 -0.50 16.20
CA ASN A 75 -5.25 0.39 16.38
C ASN A 75 -5.00 1.77 15.78
N LEU A 76 -3.84 2.37 16.06
CA LEU A 76 -3.46 3.67 15.53
C LEU A 76 -3.42 3.68 13.99
N VAL A 77 -2.86 2.64 13.38
CA VAL A 77 -2.81 2.50 11.92
C VAL A 77 -4.21 2.34 11.34
N GLN A 78 -5.08 1.55 11.97
CA GLN A 78 -6.47 1.42 11.54
C GLN A 78 -7.22 2.76 11.58
N ASP A 79 -7.08 3.52 12.65
CA ASP A 79 -7.71 4.84 12.80
C ASP A 79 -7.17 5.84 11.76
N ASN A 80 -5.86 5.85 11.54
CA ASN A 80 -5.23 6.69 10.53
C ASN A 80 -5.70 6.34 9.11
N VAL A 81 -5.71 5.05 8.75
CA VAL A 81 -6.19 4.60 7.43
C VAL A 81 -7.66 4.98 7.24
N LYS A 82 -8.51 4.75 8.25
CA LYS A 82 -9.91 5.16 8.21
C LYS A 82 -10.06 6.65 7.98
N LYS A 83 -9.30 7.48 8.69
CA LYS A 83 -9.31 8.93 8.54
C LYS A 83 -8.88 9.37 7.14
N ILE A 84 -7.72 8.91 6.68
CA ILE A 84 -7.16 9.26 5.35
C ILE A 84 -8.14 8.86 4.24
N MET A 85 -8.70 7.65 4.31
CA MET A 85 -9.64 7.17 3.28
C MET A 85 -10.99 7.88 3.35
N SER A 86 -11.46 8.24 4.55
CA SER A 86 -12.70 9.02 4.67
C SER A 86 -12.54 10.41 4.03
N GLU A 87 -11.39 11.07 4.23
CA GLU A 87 -11.09 12.36 3.59
C GLU A 87 -10.96 12.24 2.06
N GLN A 88 -10.24 11.22 1.57
CA GLN A 88 -9.99 11.05 0.13
C GLN A 88 -11.21 10.57 -0.66
N LEU A 89 -12.10 9.78 -0.05
CA LEU A 89 -13.32 9.30 -0.69
C LEU A 89 -14.47 10.33 -0.63
N LEU A 90 -14.46 11.23 0.37
CA LEU A 90 -15.45 12.31 0.46
C LEU A 90 -15.05 13.56 -0.34
N HIS A 91 -13.75 13.88 -0.40
CA HIS A 91 -13.20 15.01 -1.16
C HIS A 91 -12.04 14.52 -2.04
N PRO A 92 -12.32 13.97 -3.22
CA PRO A 92 -11.26 13.47 -4.07
C PRO A 92 -10.36 14.64 -4.47
N SER A 93 -9.06 14.48 -4.21
CA SER A 93 -8.10 15.57 -4.20
C SER A 93 -8.07 16.30 -5.55
N THR A 94 -8.35 17.60 -5.54
CA THR A 94 -8.06 18.50 -6.65
C THR A 94 -6.55 18.69 -6.74
N SER A 95 -5.85 17.78 -7.42
CA SER A 95 -4.46 18.01 -7.76
C SER A 95 -4.38 19.12 -8.82
N LEU A 96 -3.40 20.00 -8.62
CA LEU A 96 -3.12 21.22 -9.37
C LEU A 96 -2.70 20.90 -10.82
N SER A 97 -3.66 20.74 -11.73
CA SER A 97 -3.41 20.81 -13.17
C SER A 97 -3.93 22.16 -13.71
N HIS A 98 -3.06 23.17 -13.70
CA HIS A 98 -3.19 24.30 -14.60
C HIS A 98 -2.94 23.81 -16.04
N HIS A 99 -4.00 23.45 -16.77
CA HIS A 99 -4.26 23.93 -18.14
C HIS A 99 -5.51 23.27 -18.76
N HIS A 100 -6.37 24.15 -19.27
CA HIS A 100 -7.43 23.98 -20.27
C HIS A 100 -8.79 23.34 -19.88
N GLN A 101 -9.77 24.26 -19.85
CA GLN A 101 -11.14 24.15 -20.34
C GLN A 101 -12.11 23.17 -19.65
N ARG A 102 -12.92 23.78 -18.77
CA ARG A 102 -14.37 23.58 -18.60
C ARG A 102 -15.01 22.81 -19.76
N GLU A 103 -15.58 21.63 -19.48
CA GLU A 103 -16.86 21.20 -20.03
C GLU A 103 -17.45 20.01 -19.24
N LYS A 104 -18.74 20.17 -18.89
CA LYS A 104 -19.71 19.20 -18.34
C LYS A 104 -19.43 18.56 -16.97
N ALA A 105 -20.25 19.00 -16.02
CA ALA A 105 -20.48 18.38 -14.73
C ALA A 105 -21.11 17.00 -14.88
N ASP A 106 -20.28 15.97 -14.90
CA ASP A 106 -20.60 14.71 -14.23
C ASP A 106 -19.79 14.71 -12.93
N HIS A 107 -20.46 14.50 -11.80
CA HIS A 107 -19.83 14.30 -10.49
C HIS A 107 -19.09 12.95 -10.45
N LEU A 108 -18.14 12.75 -11.36
CA LEU A 108 -17.22 11.62 -11.35
C LEU A 108 -16.30 11.81 -10.15
N LEU A 109 -16.50 10.97 -9.13
CA LEU A 109 -15.55 10.75 -8.06
C LEU A 109 -14.17 10.54 -8.70
N THR A 110 -13.32 11.56 -8.67
CA THR A 110 -11.99 11.45 -9.26
C THR A 110 -11.22 10.40 -8.48
N LYS A 111 -10.64 9.42 -9.20
CA LYS A 111 -9.84 8.35 -8.59
C LYS A 111 -8.75 8.98 -7.73
N PRO A 112 -8.58 8.58 -6.46
CA PRO A 112 -7.54 9.14 -5.62
C PRO A 112 -6.14 8.71 -6.12
N SER A 113 -5.13 9.53 -5.85
CA SER A 113 -3.73 9.22 -6.19
C SER A 113 -3.07 8.25 -5.21
N PHE A 114 -3.75 7.96 -4.10
CA PHE A 114 -3.33 7.06 -3.04
C PHE A 114 -4.55 6.31 -2.51
N LEU A 115 -4.40 5.02 -2.20
CA LEU A 115 -5.40 4.19 -1.56
C LEU A 115 -4.71 3.39 -0.47
N ALA A 116 -5.38 3.24 0.66
CA ALA A 116 -4.98 2.31 1.70
C ALA A 116 -6.19 1.59 2.26
N SER A 117 -6.04 0.31 2.57
CA SER A 117 -7.02 -0.45 3.33
C SER A 117 -6.30 -1.27 4.38
N CYS A 118 -7.01 -1.61 5.46
CA CYS A 118 -6.45 -2.43 6.51
C CYS A 118 -7.48 -3.43 7.03
N SER A 119 -7.03 -4.61 7.44
CA SER A 119 -7.87 -5.69 7.95
C SER A 119 -7.13 -6.50 9.00
N ALA A 120 -7.82 -6.81 10.10
CA ALA A 120 -7.26 -7.66 11.13
C ALA A 120 -7.29 -9.13 10.69
N PHE A 121 -6.29 -9.91 11.09
CA PHE A 121 -6.18 -11.34 10.79
C PHE A 121 -5.63 -12.13 11.97
N GLY A 122 -5.66 -13.46 11.84
CA GLY A 122 -5.15 -14.40 12.83
C GLY A 122 -6.09 -14.60 14.03
N PRO A 123 -5.82 -15.60 14.88
CA PRO A 123 -6.60 -15.87 16.08
C PRO A 123 -6.67 -14.62 16.96
N LYS A 124 -7.88 -14.30 17.44
CA LYS A 124 -8.14 -13.11 18.29
C LYS A 124 -7.66 -11.77 17.68
N LYS A 125 -7.56 -11.66 16.35
CA LYS A 125 -7.12 -10.44 15.65
C LYS A 125 -5.72 -10.00 16.08
N THR A 126 -4.79 -10.96 16.17
CA THR A 126 -3.41 -10.73 16.61
C THR A 126 -2.54 -10.05 15.57
N GLY A 127 -2.97 -10.02 14.30
CA GLY A 127 -2.29 -9.33 13.22
C GLY A 127 -3.16 -8.31 12.51
N LEU A 128 -2.50 -7.37 11.84
CA LEU A 128 -3.09 -6.39 10.93
C LEU A 128 -2.35 -6.41 9.60
N VAL A 129 -3.09 -6.58 8.51
CA VAL A 129 -2.59 -6.37 7.16
C VAL A 129 -3.05 -5.00 6.68
N VAL A 130 -2.14 -4.24 6.09
CA VAL A 130 -2.43 -2.99 5.39
C VAL A 130 -2.01 -3.16 3.94
N ARG A 131 -2.90 -2.82 3.00
CA ARG A 131 -2.59 -2.78 1.56
C ARG A 131 -2.65 -1.35 1.08
N VAL A 132 -1.70 -0.96 0.25
CA VAL A 132 -1.55 0.38 -0.28
C VAL A 132 -1.41 0.31 -1.80
N ALA A 133 -2.07 1.22 -2.51
CA ALA A 133 -1.83 1.50 -3.91
C ALA A 133 -1.56 3.00 -4.08
N ALA A 134 -0.51 3.38 -4.80
CA ALA A 134 -0.14 4.79 -4.95
C ALA A 134 0.45 5.08 -6.32
N GLU A 135 0.28 6.32 -6.79
CA GLU A 135 0.86 6.78 -8.05
C GLU A 135 2.36 7.10 -7.95
N THR A 136 2.89 7.25 -6.73
CA THR A 136 4.31 7.56 -6.47
C THR A 136 4.88 6.74 -5.32
N THR A 137 6.15 6.36 -5.42
CA THR A 137 6.92 5.72 -4.32
C THR A 137 7.05 6.65 -3.12
N GLU A 138 7.22 7.95 -3.36
CA GLU A 138 7.27 8.96 -2.31
C GLU A 138 6.03 8.95 -1.41
N SER A 139 4.83 8.84 -1.98
CA SER A 139 3.59 8.76 -1.19
C SER A 139 3.56 7.52 -0.29
N VAL A 140 4.05 6.38 -0.78
CA VAL A 140 4.16 5.16 0.04
C VAL A 140 5.21 5.31 1.12
N TYR A 141 6.39 5.89 0.83
CA TYR A 141 7.41 6.18 1.84
C TYR A 141 6.88 7.11 2.93
N LYS A 142 6.17 8.17 2.58
CA LYS A 142 5.56 9.10 3.54
C LYS A 142 4.54 8.37 4.41
N PHE A 143 3.68 7.55 3.80
CA PHE A 143 2.70 6.74 4.54
C PHE A 143 3.40 5.80 5.52
N LEU A 144 4.39 5.04 5.06
CA LEU A 144 5.20 4.13 5.86
C LEU A 144 5.81 4.87 7.07
N ARG A 145 6.53 5.97 6.82
CA ARG A 145 7.17 6.78 7.88
C ARG A 145 6.18 7.19 8.95
N LEU A 146 5.01 7.69 8.57
CA LEU A 146 3.98 8.11 9.51
C LEU A 146 3.40 6.92 10.30
N GLN A 147 3.05 5.82 9.62
CA GLN A 147 2.38 4.70 10.26
C GLN A 147 3.28 3.90 11.20
N LEU A 148 4.58 3.76 10.90
CA LEU A 148 5.49 2.96 11.74
C LEU A 148 6.42 3.78 12.64
N ALA A 149 6.40 5.12 12.59
CA ALA A 149 7.15 5.95 13.56
C ALA A 149 6.89 5.55 15.04
N PRO A 150 5.66 5.21 15.46
CA PRO A 150 5.39 4.76 16.83
C PRO A 150 6.10 3.46 17.25
N MET A 151 6.72 2.73 16.31
CA MET A 151 7.51 1.54 16.63
C MET A 151 8.88 1.86 17.22
N GLU A 152 9.42 3.05 16.97
CA GLU A 152 10.78 3.42 17.37
C GLU A 152 11.08 3.18 18.87
N PRO A 153 10.20 3.56 19.82
CA PRO A 153 10.42 3.27 21.23
C PRO A 153 10.46 1.76 21.57
N MET A 154 9.83 0.92 20.74
CA MET A 154 9.73 -0.53 20.96
C MET A 154 10.96 -1.28 20.42
N ILE A 155 11.54 -0.79 19.32
CA ILE A 155 12.68 -1.42 18.64
C ILE A 155 14.02 -0.71 18.91
N GLY A 156 13.99 0.45 19.58
CA GLY A 156 15.16 1.25 19.97
C GLY A 156 15.80 2.04 18.83
N VAL A 157 15.26 1.96 17.61
CA VAL A 157 15.73 2.68 16.43
C VAL A 157 14.56 3.08 15.53
N PRO A 158 14.66 4.16 14.74
CA PRO A 158 13.66 4.44 13.71
C PRO A 158 13.61 3.27 12.72
N PRO A 159 12.43 2.70 12.41
CA PRO A 159 12.31 1.62 11.41
C PRO A 159 12.65 2.08 9.98
N TYR A 160 12.94 3.37 9.78
CA TYR A 160 13.22 3.99 8.48
C TYR A 160 14.53 4.78 8.46
N LYS A 161 15.54 4.43 9.27
CA LYS A 161 16.87 5.07 9.13
C LYS A 161 17.35 4.90 7.69
N THR A 162 17.41 6.02 6.98
CA THR A 162 17.97 6.11 5.64
C THR A 162 19.39 5.59 5.68
N SER A 163 19.64 4.40 5.12
CA SER A 163 20.94 4.18 4.50
C SER A 163 20.95 5.12 3.30
N VAL A 164 21.81 6.13 3.36
CA VAL A 164 22.13 6.96 2.20
C VAL A 164 22.54 5.98 1.09
N ILE A 165 21.77 5.94 0.01
CA ILE A 165 22.19 5.35 -1.26
C ILE A 165 22.74 6.51 -2.09
#